data_AF-A0A0N5B6B4-F1
#
_entry.id   AF-A0A0N5B6B4-F1
#
_cell.length_a   1.000
_cell.length_b   1.000
_cell.length_c   1.000
_cell.angle_alpha   90.00
_cell.angle_beta   90.00
_cell.angle_gamma   90.00
#
_symmetry.space_group_name_H-M   'P 1'
#
loop_
_entity.id
_entity.type
_entity.pdbx_description
1 polymer ?
#
loop_
_entity_poly.entity_id
_entity_poly.type
_entity_poly.pdbx_seq_one_letter_code
_entity_poly.pdbx_strand_id
1 'polypeptide(L)'
;MSSSSNLSSGSSNTNNKITFEVPVEDGEPLGGTPNENLIIVKIQKGTIGEKFLQVGDQIISVNNIPVKNTDHFYELLQYIDTKFYLTISRDDKRTNEMLSRIQIPEDREKNILRKDGYVYFLATLTVSKGRKLGIGIRHHNNKVIVSKCDQGSVSDEVFIPGDRICDVDGIPVSDKNVCKKLIINNLQKNNKVTVVVERPDSEDAIKFIDEILCQKNDNNPSYRMNSDVKQIAALERKRIKAYDKPAKSILSINPIQSSKGITFDDEVFEYFIVSDNEGKELRKVRK
;
A
#
# COMPACT_ATOMS: atom_id res chain seq x y z
N MET A 1 5.28 -59.87 26.39
CA MET A 1 4.32 -59.09 25.58
C MET A 1 4.33 -57.67 26.11
N SER A 2 5.31 -56.90 25.65
CA SER A 2 5.16 -55.84 24.62
C SER A 2 4.81 -54.49 25.23
N SER A 3 5.87 -53.82 25.68
CA SER A 3 5.99 -52.38 25.87
C SER A 3 5.97 -51.67 24.51
N SER A 4 5.11 -50.67 24.35
CA SER A 4 5.13 -49.75 23.21
C SER A 4 5.13 -48.29 23.69
N SER A 5 6.33 -47.72 23.62
CA SER A 5 6.65 -46.30 23.52
C SER A 5 5.97 -45.67 22.30
N ASN A 6 5.45 -44.45 22.44
CA ASN A 6 5.13 -43.63 21.27
C ASN A 6 5.93 -42.33 21.25
N LEU A 7 6.54 -42.16 20.07
CA LEU A 7 7.55 -41.24 19.60
C LEU A 7 7.23 -39.76 19.82
N SER A 8 8.22 -39.05 20.36
CA SER A 8 8.42 -37.61 20.14
C SER A 8 8.79 -37.37 18.67
N SER A 9 7.93 -36.64 17.94
CA SER A 9 8.19 -36.19 16.57
C SER A 9 9.27 -35.10 16.56
N GLY A 10 10.50 -35.50 16.29
CA GLY A 10 11.58 -34.58 15.93
C GLY A 10 11.32 -34.01 14.52
N SER A 11 11.00 -32.73 14.44
CA SER A 11 11.03 -32.00 13.17
C SER A 11 12.49 -31.72 12.81
N SER A 12 13.01 -32.44 11.82
CA SER A 12 14.35 -32.26 11.28
C SER A 12 14.47 -30.94 10.53
N ASN A 13 15.04 -29.92 11.19
CA ASN A 13 15.56 -28.73 10.53
C ASN A 13 16.79 -29.12 9.70
N THR A 14 16.62 -29.23 8.38
CA THR A 14 17.73 -29.35 7.44
C THR A 14 18.35 -27.96 7.23
N ASN A 15 19.14 -27.50 8.20
CA ASN A 15 19.95 -26.29 8.04
C ASN A 15 21.09 -26.61 7.06
N ASN A 16 20.96 -26.22 5.80
CA ASN A 16 22.01 -26.39 4.81
C ASN A 16 23.13 -25.38 5.11
N LYS A 17 24.23 -25.87 5.71
CA LYS A 17 25.43 -25.08 5.93
C LYS A 17 26.21 -24.98 4.63
N ILE A 18 26.50 -23.75 4.19
CA ILE A 18 27.24 -23.47 2.97
C ILE A 18 28.48 -22.66 3.35
N THR A 19 29.64 -23.00 2.80
CA THR A 19 30.87 -22.25 3.00
C THR A 19 31.30 -21.63 1.68
N PHE A 20 31.55 -20.32 1.68
CA PHE A 20 32.01 -19.56 0.51
C PHE A 20 33.44 -19.08 0.73
N GLU A 21 34.26 -19.12 -0.31
CA GLU A 21 35.52 -18.38 -0.37
C GLU A 21 35.23 -16.99 -0.95
N VAL A 22 35.30 -15.97 -0.10
CA VAL A 22 35.03 -14.59 -0.48
C VAL A 22 36.37 -13.88 -0.65
N PRO A 23 36.74 -13.45 -1.88
CA PRO A 23 37.88 -12.59 -2.09
C PRO A 23 37.54 -11.18 -1.59
N VAL A 24 38.43 -10.59 -0.80
CA VAL A 24 38.34 -9.18 -0.38
C VAL A 24 39.27 -8.43 -1.32
N GLU A 25 38.71 -7.71 -2.29
CA GLU A 25 39.47 -6.74 -3.08
C GLU A 25 39.59 -5.43 -2.28
N ASP A 26 40.78 -4.84 -2.27
CA ASP A 26 41.13 -3.66 -1.47
C ASP A 26 40.08 -2.55 -1.61
N GLY A 27 39.34 -2.30 -0.52
CA GLY A 27 38.41 -1.18 -0.39
C GLY A 27 36.93 -1.49 -0.65
N GLU A 28 36.55 -2.68 -1.12
CA GLU A 28 35.14 -3.04 -1.29
C GLU A 28 34.55 -3.73 -0.04
N PRO A 29 33.53 -3.14 0.62
CA PRO A 29 32.88 -3.79 1.74
C PRO A 29 32.04 -4.97 1.26
N LEU A 30 31.90 -5.99 2.10
CA LEU A 30 30.98 -7.12 1.85
C LEU A 30 29.55 -6.64 1.57
N GLY A 31 29.13 -5.50 2.12
CA GLY A 31 27.85 -4.86 1.80
C GLY A 31 26.60 -5.57 2.35
N GLY A 32 26.78 -6.65 3.13
CA GLY A 32 25.72 -7.31 3.87
C GLY A 32 25.57 -6.71 5.27
N THR A 33 24.36 -6.29 5.63
CA THR A 33 24.03 -5.81 6.98
C THR A 33 23.31 -6.92 7.76
N PRO A 34 23.97 -7.56 8.74
CA PRO A 34 23.34 -8.52 9.64
C PRO A 34 22.52 -7.83 10.73
N ASN A 35 21.52 -8.52 11.26
CA ASN A 35 20.83 -8.15 12.51
C ASN A 35 21.55 -8.72 13.75
N GLU A 36 20.99 -8.47 14.94
CA GLU A 36 21.49 -8.98 16.24
C GLU A 36 21.65 -10.51 16.28
N ASN A 37 20.88 -11.24 15.48
CA ASN A 37 20.94 -12.70 15.37
C ASN A 37 21.87 -13.18 14.24
N LEU A 38 22.70 -12.28 13.69
CA LEU A 38 23.63 -12.55 12.58
C LEU A 38 22.95 -12.98 11.28
N ILE A 39 21.69 -12.58 11.07
CA ILE A 39 20.92 -12.84 9.86
C ILE A 39 21.04 -11.65 8.93
N ILE A 40 21.40 -11.88 7.67
CA ILE A 40 21.51 -10.85 6.64
C ILE A 40 20.12 -10.29 6.33
N VAL A 41 19.90 -8.99 6.63
CA VAL A 41 18.63 -8.30 6.37
C VAL A 41 18.69 -7.51 5.08
N LYS A 42 19.84 -6.91 4.78
CA LYS A 42 20.02 -6.02 3.63
C LYS A 42 21.35 -6.31 2.95
N ILE A 43 21.35 -6.23 1.64
CA ILE A 43 22.53 -6.35 0.80
C ILE A 43 22.62 -5.10 -0.08
N GLN A 44 23.77 -4.45 -0.08
CA GLN A 44 24.04 -3.29 -0.91
C GLN A 44 24.35 -3.73 -2.36
N LYS A 45 23.68 -3.12 -3.33
CA LYS A 45 23.89 -3.42 -4.76
C LYS A 45 25.28 -2.98 -5.20
N GLY A 46 25.94 -3.79 -6.01
CA GLY A 46 27.31 -3.52 -6.49
C GLY A 46 28.41 -3.89 -5.49
N THR A 47 28.09 -4.62 -4.43
CA THR A 47 29.09 -5.12 -3.46
C THR A 47 29.35 -6.60 -3.66
N ILE A 48 30.47 -7.09 -3.12
CA ILE A 48 30.87 -8.51 -3.17
C ILE A 48 29.78 -9.41 -2.56
N GLY A 49 29.09 -8.94 -1.52
CA GLY A 49 28.02 -9.68 -0.86
C GLY A 49 26.80 -9.95 -1.74
N GLU A 50 26.56 -9.18 -2.82
CA GLU A 50 25.46 -9.47 -3.75
C GLU A 50 25.64 -10.80 -4.48
N LYS A 51 26.90 -11.23 -4.69
CA LYS A 51 27.20 -12.49 -5.39
C LYS A 51 27.11 -13.71 -4.47
N PHE A 52 27.42 -13.55 -3.18
CA PHE A 52 27.58 -14.67 -2.25
C PHE A 52 26.45 -14.79 -1.23
N LEU A 53 25.90 -13.64 -0.79
CA LEU A 53 24.89 -13.57 0.26
C LEU A 53 23.49 -13.43 -0.33
N GLN A 54 22.52 -13.96 0.39
CA GLN A 54 21.11 -13.74 0.17
C GLN A 54 20.46 -13.22 1.46
N VAL A 55 19.38 -12.45 1.32
CA VAL A 55 18.60 -11.99 2.47
C VAL A 55 18.02 -13.21 3.20
N GLY A 56 18.22 -13.29 4.52
CA GLY A 56 17.83 -14.44 5.33
C GLY A 56 18.94 -15.46 5.59
N ASP A 57 20.12 -15.31 4.96
CA ASP A 57 21.30 -16.11 5.29
C ASP A 57 21.77 -15.79 6.73
N GLN A 58 22.02 -16.84 7.53
CA GLN A 58 22.53 -16.69 8.89
C GLN A 58 24.04 -16.95 8.92
N ILE A 59 24.82 -15.98 9.40
CA ILE A 59 26.27 -16.13 9.55
C ILE A 59 26.57 -17.04 10.75
N ILE A 60 27.34 -18.10 10.54
CA ILE A 60 27.78 -19.02 11.59
C ILE A 60 29.25 -18.75 11.97
N SER A 61 30.14 -18.71 10.98
CA SER A 61 31.57 -18.55 11.21
C SER A 61 32.28 -17.83 10.07
N VAL A 62 33.34 -17.11 10.41
CA VAL A 62 34.28 -16.46 9.48
C VAL A 62 35.65 -17.10 9.72
N ASN A 63 36.30 -17.62 8.67
CA ASN A 63 37.59 -18.33 8.76
C ASN A 63 37.60 -19.46 9.81
N ASN A 64 36.49 -20.20 9.91
CA ASN A 64 36.26 -21.24 10.94
C ASN A 64 36.14 -20.72 12.39
N ILE A 65 36.14 -19.41 12.60
CA ILE A 65 35.90 -18.79 13.90
C ILE A 65 34.40 -18.52 14.05
N PRO A 66 33.72 -19.13 15.03
CA PRO A 66 32.29 -18.92 15.23
C PRO A 66 32.01 -17.49 15.66
N VAL A 67 31.04 -16.87 14.99
CA VAL A 67 30.64 -15.49 15.25
C VAL A 67 29.51 -15.52 16.28
N LYS A 68 29.65 -14.74 17.35
CA LYS A 68 28.61 -14.61 18.40
C LYS A 68 27.79 -13.35 18.25
N ASN A 69 28.45 -12.23 18.00
CA ASN A 69 27.86 -10.89 17.95
C ASN A 69 28.21 -10.19 16.63
N THR A 70 27.44 -9.15 16.29
CA THR A 70 27.69 -8.29 15.13
C THR A 70 29.04 -7.58 15.21
N ASP A 71 29.44 -7.11 16.38
CA ASP A 71 30.73 -6.41 16.54
C ASP A 71 31.90 -7.35 16.29
N HIS A 72 31.82 -8.58 16.84
CA HIS A 72 32.80 -9.63 16.60
C HIS A 72 32.87 -10.03 15.11
N PHE A 73 31.77 -9.94 14.37
CA PHE A 73 31.78 -10.15 12.92
C PHE A 73 32.62 -9.08 12.20
N TYR A 74 32.41 -7.80 12.54
CA TYR A 74 33.15 -6.70 11.92
C TYR A 74 34.62 -6.68 12.33
N GLU A 75 34.94 -7.02 13.59
CA GLU A 75 36.32 -7.21 14.03
C GLU A 75 37.01 -8.29 13.19
N LEU A 76 36.37 -9.46 13.03
CA LEU A 76 36.93 -10.53 12.21
C LEU A 76 37.15 -10.11 10.76
N LEU A 77 36.27 -9.28 10.20
CA LEU A 77 36.44 -8.71 8.85
C LEU A 77 37.63 -7.76 8.73
N GLN A 78 38.05 -7.07 9.81
CA GLN A 78 39.21 -6.17 9.79
C GLN A 78 40.55 -6.92 9.74
N TYR A 79 40.60 -8.16 10.23
CA TYR A 79 41.81 -8.98 10.26
C TYR A 79 41.98 -9.87 9.02
N ILE A 80 41.23 -9.62 7.95
CA ILE A 80 41.26 -10.41 6.73
C ILE A 80 42.11 -9.67 5.70
N ASP A 81 43.17 -10.34 5.22
CA ASP A 81 44.10 -9.73 4.27
C ASP A 81 43.56 -9.74 2.83
N THR A 82 43.23 -10.92 2.29
CA THR A 82 42.94 -11.07 0.84
C THR A 82 41.74 -11.96 0.54
N LYS A 83 41.48 -12.96 1.40
CA LYS A 83 40.38 -13.92 1.24
C LYS A 83 39.91 -14.44 2.58
N PHE A 84 38.63 -14.77 2.67
CA PHE A 84 38.10 -15.45 3.84
C PHE A 84 37.04 -16.50 3.50
N TYR A 85 36.90 -17.46 4.41
CA TYR A 85 35.88 -18.49 4.35
C TYR A 85 34.68 -18.10 5.20
N LEU A 86 33.55 -17.80 4.57
CA LEU A 86 32.31 -17.49 5.25
C LEU A 86 31.41 -18.72 5.28
N THR A 87 31.11 -19.23 6.47
CA THR A 87 30.12 -20.29 6.66
C THR A 87 28.79 -19.68 7.07
N ILE A 88 27.77 -19.94 6.26
CA ILE A 88 26.39 -19.52 6.51
C ILE A 88 25.45 -20.71 6.63
N SER A 89 24.30 -20.50 7.27
CA SER A 89 23.12 -21.37 7.17
C SER A 89 22.12 -20.73 6.22
N ARG A 90 21.77 -21.44 5.14
CA ARG A 90 20.72 -21.01 4.22
C ARG A 90 19.46 -21.84 4.46
N ASP A 91 18.40 -21.18 4.91
CA ASP A 91 17.08 -21.77 5.10
C ASP A 91 16.10 -21.16 4.09
N ASP A 92 15.84 -21.85 2.98
CA ASP A 92 15.01 -21.32 1.87
C ASP A 92 13.61 -20.86 2.31
N LYS A 93 13.04 -21.48 3.34
CA LYS A 93 11.75 -21.05 3.93
C LYS A 93 11.87 -19.69 4.62
N ARG A 94 12.96 -19.46 5.35
CA ARG A 94 13.25 -18.22 6.08
C ARG A 94 13.61 -17.10 5.11
N THR A 95 14.40 -17.41 4.09
CA THR A 95 14.75 -16.50 3.00
C THR A 95 13.50 -16.02 2.26
N ASN A 96 12.59 -16.93 1.89
CA ASN A 96 11.32 -16.55 1.24
C ASN A 96 10.41 -15.73 2.16
N GLU A 97 10.36 -16.04 3.46
CA GLU A 97 9.60 -15.26 4.43
C GLU A 97 10.16 -13.84 4.63
N MET A 98 11.49 -13.68 4.65
CA MET A 98 12.13 -12.36 4.76
C MET A 98 12.04 -11.57 3.45
N LEU A 99 12.27 -12.20 2.30
CA LEU A 99 12.14 -11.56 0.99
C LEU A 99 10.71 -11.07 0.73
N SER A 100 9.70 -11.86 1.09
CA SER A 100 8.30 -11.43 0.95
C SER A 100 7.89 -10.28 1.88
N ARG A 101 8.60 -10.07 2.98
CA ARG A 101 8.43 -8.87 3.83
C ARG A 101 9.12 -7.64 3.23
N ILE A 102 10.25 -7.82 2.56
CA ILE A 102 11.14 -6.72 2.13
C ILE A 102 10.90 -6.27 0.69
N GLN A 103 10.53 -7.17 -0.23
CA GLN A 103 10.24 -6.83 -1.62
C GLN A 103 8.75 -6.66 -1.86
N ILE A 104 8.37 -5.43 -2.16
CA ILE A 104 7.03 -5.10 -2.64
C ILE A 104 6.94 -5.58 -4.10
N PRO A 105 5.90 -6.34 -4.49
CA PRO A 105 5.72 -6.78 -5.87
C PRO A 105 5.68 -5.59 -6.85
N GLU A 106 6.27 -5.72 -8.04
CA GLU A 106 6.36 -4.63 -9.05
C GLU A 106 4.99 -4.02 -9.41
N ASP A 107 3.93 -4.85 -9.44
CA ASP A 107 2.56 -4.38 -9.68
C ASP A 107 2.06 -3.40 -8.61
N ARG A 108 2.59 -3.53 -7.39
CA ARG A 108 2.26 -2.66 -6.26
C ARG A 108 3.23 -1.51 -6.10
N GLU A 109 4.45 -1.62 -6.59
CA GLU A 109 5.40 -0.50 -6.57
C GLU A 109 4.87 0.71 -7.33
N LYS A 110 4.09 0.49 -8.39
CA LYS A 110 3.39 1.56 -9.15
C LYS A 110 2.46 2.41 -8.28
N ASN A 111 1.97 1.86 -7.16
CA ASN A 111 1.08 2.56 -6.24
C ASN A 111 1.84 3.43 -5.22
N ILE A 112 3.17 3.44 -5.25
CA ILE A 112 4.02 4.02 -4.22
C ILE A 112 5.01 4.98 -4.85
N LEU A 113 5.17 6.14 -4.23
CA LEU A 113 6.25 7.08 -4.51
C LEU A 113 7.24 6.99 -3.37
N ARG A 114 8.38 6.32 -3.59
CA ARG A 114 9.43 6.18 -2.57
C ARG A 114 9.99 7.56 -2.22
N LYS A 115 10.02 7.86 -0.93
CA LYS A 115 10.58 9.09 -0.38
C LYS A 115 11.73 8.78 0.55
N ASP A 116 12.73 9.64 0.53
CA ASP A 116 13.83 9.58 1.48
C ASP A 116 13.30 9.80 2.92
N GLY A 117 13.84 9.04 3.87
CA GLY A 117 13.38 9.04 5.26
C GLY A 117 12.12 8.19 5.54
N TYR A 118 11.66 7.40 4.57
CA TYR A 118 10.55 6.45 4.74
C TYR A 118 10.94 5.05 4.26
N VAL A 119 10.52 4.04 5.02
CA VAL A 119 10.68 2.62 4.71
C VAL A 119 9.35 2.05 4.24
N TYR A 120 9.40 1.23 3.20
CA TYR A 120 8.22 0.59 2.62
C TYR A 120 8.36 -0.92 2.74
N PHE A 121 7.31 -1.60 3.20
CA PHE A 121 7.31 -3.05 3.32
C PHE A 121 5.89 -3.62 3.14
N LEU A 122 5.83 -4.91 2.83
CA LEU A 122 4.57 -5.62 2.69
C LEU A 122 4.16 -6.22 4.05
N ALA A 123 3.04 -5.75 4.57
CA ALA A 123 2.41 -6.26 5.77
C ALA A 123 1.30 -7.26 5.40
N THR A 124 1.22 -8.37 6.13
CA THR A 124 0.14 -9.36 5.96
C THR A 124 -0.67 -9.42 7.24
N LEU A 125 -1.99 -9.23 7.14
CA LEU A 125 -2.92 -9.46 8.23
C LEU A 125 -3.63 -10.78 8.01
N THR A 126 -3.66 -11.63 9.04
CA THR A 126 -4.43 -12.88 9.06
C THR A 126 -5.38 -12.85 10.26
N VAL A 127 -6.67 -12.99 10.00
CA VAL A 127 -7.67 -12.99 11.09
C VAL A 127 -7.79 -14.40 11.63
N SER A 128 -7.50 -14.56 12.93
CA SER A 128 -7.77 -15.77 13.70
C SER A 128 -9.11 -15.67 14.42
N LYS A 129 -9.81 -16.80 14.56
CA LYS A 129 -11.13 -16.86 15.19
C LYS A 129 -11.04 -16.35 16.64
N GLY A 130 -11.76 -15.27 16.93
CA GLY A 130 -11.83 -14.66 18.27
C GLY A 130 -10.95 -13.43 18.48
N ARG A 131 -10.01 -13.10 17.57
CA ARG A 131 -9.23 -11.85 17.65
C ARG A 131 -9.89 -10.75 16.84
N LYS A 132 -10.02 -9.55 17.44
CA LYS A 132 -10.45 -8.35 16.72
C LYS A 132 -9.32 -7.80 15.86
N LEU A 133 -9.67 -7.13 14.76
CA LEU A 133 -8.71 -6.42 13.92
C LEU A 133 -8.02 -5.29 14.72
N GLY A 134 -8.81 -4.48 15.45
CA GLY A 134 -8.30 -3.50 16.40
C GLY A 134 -7.50 -2.33 15.78
N ILE A 135 -7.81 -1.96 14.53
CA ILE A 135 -7.12 -0.86 13.84
C ILE A 135 -7.94 0.44 13.85
N GLY A 136 -7.34 1.50 14.37
CA GLY A 136 -7.86 2.86 14.31
C GLY A 136 -7.20 3.62 13.17
N ILE A 137 -7.96 4.03 12.15
CA ILE A 137 -7.44 4.72 10.96
C ILE A 137 -7.94 6.17 10.90
N ARG A 138 -7.06 7.10 10.52
CA ARG A 138 -7.33 8.52 10.24
C ARG A 138 -7.07 8.83 8.76
N HIS A 139 -7.83 9.78 8.22
CA HIS A 139 -7.61 10.33 6.89
C HIS A 139 -6.99 11.73 7.03
N HIS A 140 -5.90 12.00 6.31
CA HIS A 140 -5.27 13.31 6.26
C HIS A 140 -4.62 13.52 4.89
N ASN A 141 -5.00 14.59 4.17
CA ASN A 141 -4.46 14.96 2.86
C ASN A 141 -4.38 13.80 1.85
N ASN A 142 -5.48 13.08 1.62
CA ASN A 142 -5.56 11.91 0.73
C ASN A 142 -4.62 10.76 1.15
N LYS A 143 -4.28 10.69 2.43
CA LYS A 143 -3.49 9.61 3.01
C LYS A 143 -4.24 8.96 4.15
N VAL A 144 -4.07 7.65 4.24
CA VAL A 144 -4.64 6.81 5.28
C VAL A 144 -3.54 6.48 6.28
N ILE A 145 -3.68 6.99 7.49
CA ILE A 145 -2.66 6.85 8.55
C ILE A 145 -3.27 6.04 9.71
N VAL A 146 -2.50 5.11 10.24
CA VAL A 146 -2.84 4.34 11.43
C VAL A 146 -2.72 5.25 12.64
N SER A 147 -3.84 5.53 13.28
CA SER A 147 -3.91 6.39 14.46
C SER A 147 -3.71 5.65 15.77
N LYS A 148 -4.24 4.44 15.90
CA LYS A 148 -4.21 3.63 17.11
C LYS A 148 -4.27 2.15 16.77
N CYS A 149 -3.62 1.32 17.56
CA CYS A 149 -3.74 -0.13 17.52
C CYS A 149 -4.23 -0.59 18.90
N ASP A 150 -5.23 -1.48 18.93
CA ASP A 150 -5.71 -2.06 20.18
C ASP A 150 -4.79 -3.20 20.63
N GLN A 151 -4.37 -3.20 21.90
CA GLN A 151 -3.52 -4.26 22.45
C GLN A 151 -4.11 -5.66 22.26
N GLY A 152 -3.27 -6.60 21.81
CA GLY A 152 -3.66 -8.00 21.58
C GLY A 152 -4.54 -8.21 20.34
N SER A 153 -4.78 -7.16 19.55
CA SER A 153 -5.42 -7.26 18.23
C SER A 153 -4.47 -7.78 17.16
N VAL A 154 -5.00 -8.19 16.00
CA VAL A 154 -4.17 -8.59 14.85
C VAL A 154 -3.34 -7.42 14.33
N SER A 155 -3.85 -6.19 14.44
CA SER A 155 -3.14 -5.01 13.95
C SER A 155 -2.01 -4.54 14.87
N ASP A 156 -2.01 -4.92 16.15
CA ASP A 156 -0.96 -4.57 17.11
C ASP A 156 0.39 -5.24 16.79
N GLU A 157 0.34 -6.46 16.24
CA GLU A 157 1.55 -7.22 15.84
C GLU A 157 2.15 -6.73 14.52
N VAL A 158 1.35 -6.02 13.71
CA VAL A 158 1.68 -5.69 12.31
C VAL A 158 1.94 -4.20 12.13
N PHE A 159 1.17 -3.34 12.79
CA PHE A 159 1.18 -1.90 12.59
C PHE A 159 1.60 -1.15 13.85
N ILE A 160 2.29 -0.04 13.64
CA ILE A 160 2.62 0.94 14.66
C ILE A 160 1.79 2.20 14.40
N PRO A 161 1.27 2.88 15.44
CA PRO A 161 0.66 4.19 15.26
C PRO A 161 1.61 5.14 14.51
N GLY A 162 1.12 5.76 13.44
CA GLY A 162 1.91 6.60 12.53
C GLY A 162 2.22 5.94 11.19
N ASP A 163 2.09 4.61 11.08
CA ASP A 163 2.21 3.92 9.80
C ASP A 163 1.17 4.42 8.79
N ARG A 164 1.59 4.63 7.54
CA ARG A 164 0.69 4.99 6.44
C ARG A 164 0.37 3.76 5.60
N ILE A 165 -0.90 3.58 5.28
CA ILE A 165 -1.38 2.54 4.38
C ILE A 165 -1.42 3.11 2.96
N CYS A 166 -0.63 2.55 2.05
CA CYS A 166 -0.55 2.97 0.66
C CYS A 166 -1.54 2.21 -0.24
N ASP A 167 -1.65 0.90 -0.04
CA ASP A 167 -2.54 0.03 -0.80
C ASP A 167 -3.12 -1.10 0.07
N VAL A 168 -4.18 -1.75 -0.42
CA VAL A 168 -4.78 -2.93 0.19
C VAL A 168 -5.09 -3.94 -0.91
N ASP A 169 -4.49 -5.13 -0.86
CA ASP A 169 -4.61 -6.18 -1.87
C ASP A 169 -4.34 -5.70 -3.33
N GLY A 170 -3.41 -4.75 -3.48
CA GLY A 170 -2.97 -4.19 -4.77
C GLY A 170 -3.81 -3.01 -5.24
N ILE A 171 -4.85 -2.64 -4.49
CA ILE A 171 -5.70 -1.49 -4.77
C ILE A 171 -5.17 -0.28 -3.98
N PRO A 172 -4.74 0.81 -4.64
CA PRO A 172 -4.24 2.00 -3.94
C PRO A 172 -5.36 2.64 -3.13
N VAL A 173 -5.02 3.16 -1.96
CA VAL A 173 -6.00 3.71 -1.03
C VAL A 173 -5.63 5.11 -0.56
N SER A 174 -6.51 6.06 -0.85
CA SER A 174 -6.38 7.46 -0.40
C SER A 174 -7.33 7.80 0.74
N ASP A 175 -8.50 7.16 0.78
CA ASP A 175 -9.58 7.47 1.71
C ASP A 175 -9.74 6.43 2.82
N LYS A 176 -10.00 6.91 4.05
CA LYS A 176 -10.30 6.04 5.20
C LYS A 176 -11.46 5.09 4.96
N ASN A 177 -12.54 5.56 4.31
CA ASN A 177 -13.74 4.76 4.10
C ASN A 177 -13.51 3.64 3.07
N VAL A 178 -12.74 3.94 2.02
CA VAL A 178 -12.36 2.96 1.01
C VAL A 178 -11.43 1.91 1.64
N CYS A 179 -10.43 2.36 2.41
CA CYS A 179 -9.53 1.48 3.16
C CYS A 179 -10.28 0.47 4.03
N LYS A 180 -11.18 0.97 4.87
CA LYS A 180 -11.96 0.14 5.80
C LYS A 180 -12.81 -0.89 5.05
N LYS A 181 -13.47 -0.50 3.96
CA LYS A 181 -14.28 -1.41 3.14
C LYS A 181 -13.44 -2.50 2.50
N LEU A 182 -12.29 -2.15 1.91
CA LEU A 182 -11.40 -3.11 1.26
C LEU A 182 -10.85 -4.14 2.26
N ILE A 183 -10.36 -3.68 3.42
CA ILE A 183 -9.84 -4.57 4.45
C ILE A 183 -10.94 -5.53 4.93
N ILE A 184 -12.13 -5.03 5.25
CA ILE A 184 -13.24 -5.87 5.73
C ILE A 184 -13.65 -6.90 4.65
N ASN A 185 -13.83 -6.45 3.40
CA ASN A 185 -14.26 -7.32 2.33
C ASN A 185 -13.25 -8.44 2.03
N ASN A 186 -11.96 -8.13 2.04
CA ASN A 186 -10.92 -9.12 1.73
C ASN A 186 -10.68 -10.07 2.90
N LEU A 187 -10.78 -9.60 4.15
CA LEU A 187 -10.76 -10.45 5.33
C LEU A 187 -11.94 -11.42 5.34
N GLN A 188 -13.14 -10.99 4.96
CA GLN A 188 -14.31 -11.87 4.88
C GLN A 188 -14.17 -12.97 3.82
N LYS A 189 -13.48 -12.69 2.71
CA LYS A 189 -13.31 -13.65 1.61
C LYS A 189 -12.19 -14.65 1.87
N ASN A 190 -11.02 -14.16 2.25
CA ASN A 190 -9.78 -14.94 2.24
C ASN A 190 -9.18 -15.15 3.64
N ASN A 191 -9.76 -14.56 4.69
CA ASN A 191 -9.20 -14.47 6.06
C ASN A 191 -7.78 -13.88 6.14
N LYS A 192 -7.28 -13.35 5.02
CA LYS A 192 -5.94 -12.82 4.83
C LYS A 192 -6.01 -11.58 3.95
N VAL A 193 -5.26 -10.55 4.30
CA VAL A 193 -5.12 -9.30 3.54
C VAL A 193 -3.66 -8.88 3.51
N THR A 194 -3.20 -8.42 2.36
CA THR A 194 -1.83 -7.95 2.14
C THR A 194 -1.83 -6.45 1.85
N VAL A 195 -1.09 -5.68 2.64
CA VAL A 195 -1.11 -4.22 2.70
C VAL A 195 0.31 -3.71 2.53
N VAL A 196 0.52 -2.69 1.70
CA VAL A 196 1.80 -1.98 1.67
C VAL A 196 1.76 -0.83 2.67
N VAL A 197 2.77 -0.84 3.54
CA VAL A 197 2.94 0.12 4.61
C VAL A 197 4.13 1.02 4.31
N GLU A 198 3.93 2.31 4.51
CA GLU A 198 4.96 3.35 4.55
C GLU A 198 5.19 3.72 6.02
N ARG A 199 6.40 3.47 6.52
CA ARG A 199 6.82 3.77 7.89
C ARG A 199 7.88 4.88 7.90
N PRO A 200 7.71 5.93 8.71
CA PRO A 200 8.73 6.96 8.85
C PRO A 200 9.97 6.39 9.55
N ASP A 201 11.15 6.72 9.04
CA ASP A 201 12.46 6.31 9.58
C ASP A 201 13.30 7.52 9.98
N SER A 202 13.16 8.64 9.27
CA SER A 202 13.81 9.91 9.62
C SER A 202 13.11 10.63 10.77
N GLU A 203 13.87 11.31 11.64
CA GLU A 203 13.35 12.11 12.75
C GLU A 203 12.35 13.19 12.30
N ASP A 204 12.60 13.81 11.15
CA ASP A 204 11.71 14.84 10.60
C ASP A 204 10.38 14.23 10.14
N ALA A 205 10.42 13.02 9.58
CA ALA A 205 9.23 12.29 9.16
C ALA A 205 8.40 11.83 10.37
N ILE A 206 9.06 11.40 11.45
CA ILE A 206 8.40 11.01 12.70
C ILE A 206 7.67 12.22 13.31
N LYS A 207 8.35 13.36 13.46
CA LYS A 207 7.74 14.60 13.99
C LYS A 207 6.52 15.03 13.18
N PHE A 208 6.62 14.97 11.86
CA PHE A 208 5.50 15.31 10.96
C PHE A 208 4.29 14.39 11.17
N ILE A 209 4.51 13.09 11.35
CA ILE A 209 3.43 12.13 11.61
C ILE A 209 2.83 12.36 13.00
N ASP A 210 3.64 12.63 14.02
CA ASP A 210 3.18 12.95 15.37
C ASP A 210 2.31 14.21 15.40
N GLU A 211 2.70 15.25 14.65
CA GLU A 211 1.88 16.46 14.47
C GLU A 211 0.50 16.13 13.88
N ILE A 212 0.44 15.27 12.86
CA ILE A 212 -0.82 14.84 12.23
C ILE A 212 -1.68 14.02 13.20
N LEU A 213 -1.07 13.15 14.00
CA LEU A 213 -1.77 12.32 14.98
C LEU A 213 -2.34 13.17 16.12
N CYS A 214 -1.55 14.14 16.58
CA CYS A 214 -1.91 15.11 17.62
C CYS A 214 -2.93 16.14 17.15
N GLN A 215 -2.96 16.46 15.85
CA GLN A 215 -4.01 17.26 15.26
C GLN A 215 -5.36 16.61 15.56
N LYS A 216 -6.11 17.23 16.49
CA LYS A 216 -7.51 16.89 16.67
C LYS A 216 -8.20 17.12 15.34
N ASN A 217 -9.22 16.31 15.05
CA ASN A 217 -10.13 16.61 13.95
C ASN A 217 -10.91 17.88 14.32
N ASP A 218 -10.20 19.00 14.42
CA ASP A 218 -10.80 20.30 14.42
C ASP A 218 -11.30 20.42 13.00
N ASN A 219 -12.54 19.98 12.80
CA ASN A 219 -13.43 20.63 11.87
C ASN A 219 -13.53 22.09 12.34
N ASN A 220 -12.44 22.86 12.24
CA ASN A 220 -12.51 24.28 12.14
C ASN A 220 -12.94 24.47 10.69
N PRO A 221 -14.24 24.65 10.39
CA PRO A 221 -14.60 25.14 9.08
C PRO A 221 -13.76 26.39 8.90
N SER A 222 -12.95 26.43 7.85
CA SER A 222 -12.05 27.55 7.56
C SER A 222 -12.80 28.88 7.41
N TYR A 223 -14.14 28.86 7.46
CA TYR A 223 -14.95 30.01 7.77
C TYR A 223 -16.28 29.57 8.40
N ARG A 224 -16.67 30.14 9.56
CA ARG A 224 -18.03 29.98 10.08
C ARG A 224 -18.95 30.78 9.15
N MET A 225 -19.72 30.08 8.32
CA MET A 225 -20.70 30.72 7.42
C MET A 225 -21.60 31.67 8.22
N ASN A 226 -21.66 32.94 7.80
CA ASN A 226 -22.50 33.97 8.42
C ASN A 226 -23.96 33.52 8.49
N SER A 227 -24.71 34.03 9.47
CA SER A 227 -26.14 33.71 9.67
C SER A 227 -26.93 33.85 8.37
N ASP A 228 -26.64 34.89 7.62
CA ASP A 228 -27.39 35.29 6.43
C ASP A 228 -27.16 34.29 5.29
N VAL A 229 -25.91 33.86 5.10
CA VAL A 229 -25.55 32.85 4.09
C VAL A 229 -26.14 31.49 4.46
N LYS A 230 -26.18 31.15 5.76
CA LYS A 230 -26.88 29.93 6.23
C LYS A 230 -28.38 29.99 5.94
N GLN A 231 -29.00 31.15 6.14
CA GLN A 231 -30.41 31.34 5.89
C GLN A 231 -30.73 31.26 4.39
N ILE A 232 -29.93 31.90 3.53
CA ILE A 232 -30.04 31.79 2.07
C ILE A 232 -29.88 30.33 1.63
N ALA A 233 -28.86 29.63 2.12
CA ALA A 233 -28.63 28.23 1.78
C ALA A 233 -29.78 27.31 2.26
N ALA A 234 -30.36 27.61 3.44
CA ALA A 234 -31.49 26.85 3.95
C ALA A 234 -32.76 27.07 3.12
N LEU A 235 -33.02 28.31 2.69
CA LEU A 235 -34.12 28.65 1.78
C LEU A 235 -33.95 27.94 0.43
N GLU A 236 -32.75 27.97 -0.14
CA GLU A 236 -32.50 27.36 -1.45
C GLU A 236 -32.60 25.83 -1.40
N ARG A 237 -32.15 25.19 -0.31
CA ARG A 237 -32.39 23.75 -0.10
C ARG A 237 -33.86 23.40 -0.01
N LYS A 238 -34.68 24.24 0.63
CA LYS A 238 -36.13 24.04 0.68
C LYS A 238 -36.73 24.22 -0.70
N ARG A 239 -36.29 25.23 -1.47
CA ARG A 239 -36.71 25.45 -2.85
C ARG A 239 -36.38 24.27 -3.76
N ILE A 240 -35.14 23.77 -3.73
CA ILE A 240 -34.71 22.60 -4.52
C ILE A 240 -35.47 21.33 -4.12
N LYS A 241 -35.76 21.14 -2.83
CA LYS A 241 -36.57 19.99 -2.37
C LYS A 241 -38.04 20.09 -2.77
N ALA A 242 -38.57 21.31 -2.88
CA ALA A 242 -39.93 21.57 -3.32
C ALA A 242 -40.08 21.54 -4.85
N TYR A 243 -38.97 21.57 -5.60
CA TYR A 243 -39.00 21.28 -7.03
C TYR A 243 -39.33 19.80 -7.23
N ASP A 244 -40.50 19.54 -7.80
CA ASP A 244 -40.80 18.22 -8.34
C ASP A 244 -39.79 17.89 -9.45
N LYS A 245 -39.39 16.62 -9.53
CA LYS A 245 -38.50 16.16 -10.60
C LYS A 245 -39.13 16.58 -11.93
N PRO A 246 -38.39 17.26 -12.83
CA PRO A 246 -38.95 17.65 -14.11
C PRO A 246 -39.52 16.40 -14.78
N ALA A 247 -40.74 16.52 -15.31
CA ALA A 247 -41.35 15.45 -16.08
C ALA A 247 -40.32 14.97 -17.11
N LYS A 248 -40.08 13.65 -17.14
CA LYS A 248 -39.09 13.06 -18.06
C LYS A 248 -39.38 13.56 -19.47
N SER A 249 -38.31 13.82 -20.22
CA SER A 249 -38.38 14.20 -21.63
C SER A 249 -39.44 13.37 -22.37
N ILE A 250 -40.28 14.03 -23.16
CA ILE A 250 -41.20 13.40 -24.12
C ILE A 250 -40.46 12.50 -25.13
N LEU A 251 -39.13 12.62 -25.22
CA LEU A 251 -38.27 11.74 -26.00
C LEU A 251 -37.84 10.55 -25.13
N SER A 252 -38.60 9.46 -25.24
CA SER A 252 -38.22 8.15 -24.72
C SER A 252 -37.21 7.50 -25.66
N ILE A 253 -35.99 7.21 -25.17
CA ILE A 253 -34.96 6.49 -25.94
C ILE A 253 -35.33 5.00 -26.13
N ASN A 254 -36.24 4.48 -25.30
CA ASN A 254 -36.74 3.12 -25.41
C ASN A 254 -38.14 3.11 -26.05
N PRO A 255 -38.39 2.30 -27.09
CA PRO A 255 -39.70 2.24 -27.72
C PRO A 255 -40.71 1.65 -26.74
N ILE A 256 -41.72 2.45 -26.38
CA ILE A 256 -42.88 1.98 -25.62
C ILE A 256 -43.72 1.14 -26.58
N GLN A 257 -44.03 -0.11 -26.23
CA GLN A 257 -44.84 -1.07 -27.02
C GLN A 257 -46.29 -0.61 -27.31
N SER A 258 -46.63 0.64 -27.00
CA SER A 258 -47.94 1.27 -27.13
C SER A 258 -47.84 2.67 -27.78
N SER A 259 -46.81 2.95 -28.58
CA SER A 259 -46.85 4.15 -29.42
C SER A 259 -47.82 3.89 -30.58
N LYS A 260 -48.95 4.61 -30.61
CA LYS A 260 -49.71 4.77 -31.86
C LYS A 260 -48.72 5.32 -32.89
N GLY A 261 -48.38 4.50 -33.88
CA GLY A 261 -47.37 4.85 -34.89
C GLY A 261 -47.76 6.17 -35.56
N ILE A 262 -46.78 7.04 -35.75
CA ILE A 262 -46.96 8.23 -36.58
C ILE A 262 -46.99 7.74 -38.03
N THR A 263 -48.12 7.90 -38.70
CA THR A 263 -48.26 7.68 -40.15
C THR A 263 -48.12 9.02 -40.85
N PHE A 264 -47.32 9.07 -41.90
CA PHE A 264 -47.27 10.22 -42.79
C PHE A 264 -48.38 10.04 -43.83
N ASP A 265 -49.16 11.08 -44.08
CA ASP A 265 -50.03 11.12 -45.26
C ASP A 265 -49.15 11.32 -46.50
N ASP A 266 -49.50 10.64 -47.59
CA ASP A 266 -48.75 10.71 -48.86
C ASP A 266 -48.92 12.06 -49.59
N GLU A 267 -49.69 12.99 -49.02
CA GLU A 267 -49.87 14.35 -49.54
C GLU A 267 -48.68 15.23 -49.15
N VAL A 268 -47.76 15.43 -50.09
CA VAL A 268 -46.60 16.30 -49.92
C VAL A 268 -47.02 17.77 -50.11
N PHE A 269 -47.03 18.54 -49.02
CA PHE A 269 -47.19 20.00 -49.09
C PHE A 269 -45.82 20.68 -49.20
N GLU A 270 -45.48 21.17 -50.39
CA GLU A 270 -44.29 22.00 -50.61
C GLU A 270 -44.58 23.45 -50.20
N TYR A 271 -43.90 23.91 -49.14
CA TYR A 271 -43.89 25.31 -48.76
C TYR A 271 -42.54 25.92 -49.11
N PHE A 272 -42.54 26.89 -50.02
CA PHE A 272 -41.37 27.71 -50.29
C PHE A 272 -41.14 28.67 -49.13
N ILE A 273 -40.16 28.35 -48.27
CA ILE A 273 -39.69 29.25 -47.23
C ILE A 273 -38.66 30.18 -47.87
N VAL A 274 -39.04 31.43 -48.09
CA VAL A 274 -38.13 32.47 -48.59
C VAL A 274 -37.09 32.75 -47.50
N SER A 275 -35.82 32.73 -47.89
CA SER A 275 -34.70 33.08 -47.02
C SER A 275 -34.65 34.60 -46.82
N ASP A 276 -34.54 35.04 -45.56
CA ASP A 276 -34.48 36.45 -45.13
C ASP A 276 -33.29 37.27 -45.71
N ASN A 277 -32.47 36.65 -46.55
CA ASN A 277 -31.26 37.23 -47.13
C ASN A 277 -31.31 37.44 -48.65
N GLU A 278 -32.47 37.29 -49.30
CA GLU A 278 -32.59 37.73 -50.70
C GLU A 278 -32.30 39.24 -50.82
N GLY A 279 -31.22 39.57 -51.54
CA GLY A 279 -30.82 40.96 -51.84
C GLY A 279 -29.75 41.58 -50.93
N LYS A 280 -29.17 40.85 -49.96
CA LYS A 280 -28.08 41.38 -49.12
C LYS A 280 -26.75 40.68 -49.38
N GLU A 281 -25.80 41.38 -50.00
CA GLU A 281 -24.41 40.92 -50.10
C GLU A 281 -23.75 40.93 -48.71
N LEU A 282 -23.34 39.76 -48.24
CA LEU A 282 -22.62 39.59 -46.98
C LEU A 282 -21.20 40.17 -47.11
N ARG A 283 -20.85 41.13 -46.25
CA ARG A 283 -19.50 41.70 -46.21
C ARG A 283 -18.50 40.65 -45.73
N LYS A 284 -17.42 40.47 -46.51
CA LYS A 284 -16.31 39.59 -46.12
C LYS A 284 -15.55 40.18 -44.92
N VAL A 285 -15.45 39.41 -43.85
CA VAL A 285 -14.63 39.71 -42.69
C VAL A 285 -13.16 39.47 -43.05
N ARG A 286 -12.30 40.47 -42.84
CA ARG A 286 -10.85 40.36 -43.09
C ARG A 286 -10.23 39.39 -42.07
N LYS A 287 -9.41 38.46 -42.56
CA LYS A 287 -8.49 37.64 -41.76
C LYS A 287 -7.33 38.48 -41.26
#